data_AF-A0A835Q7T2-F1
#
_entry.id   AF-A0A835Q7T2-F1
#
_cell.length_a   1.000
_cell.length_b   1.000
_cell.length_c   1.000
_cell.angle_alpha   90.00
_cell.angle_beta   90.00
_cell.angle_gamma   90.00
#
_symmetry.space_group_name_H-M   'P 1'
#
loop_
_entity.id
_entity.type
_entity.pdbx_description
1 polymer ?
#
loop_
_entity_poly.entity_id
_entity_poly.type
_entity_poly.pdbx_seq_one_letter_code
_entity_poly.pdbx_strand_id
1 'polypeptide(L)'
;MVLKTELCRFSGAKIYPGKGIRFVRGDSQVFLFASSKCKRYFHNRLKPAKLTWTAVYRKQHKKDIHDETATVLPPYTRKLTEVDRWCTLKSSGKEDQRSLRFGMQPEKQPCGSSLSQLQAF
;
A
#
# COMPACT_ATOMS: atom_id res chain seq x y z
N MET A 1 -10.65 -22.56 8.69
CA MET A 1 -10.26 -22.57 7.26
C MET A 1 -9.48 -21.28 6.98
N VAL A 2 -8.20 -21.37 6.59
CA VAL A 2 -7.38 -20.17 6.30
C VAL A 2 -7.66 -19.70 4.87
N LEU A 3 -8.21 -18.49 4.73
CA LEU A 3 -8.51 -17.90 3.42
C LEU A 3 -7.22 -17.30 2.82
N LYS A 4 -6.66 -17.97 1.81
CA LYS A 4 -5.54 -17.44 1.02
C LYS A 4 -6.03 -16.23 0.21
N THR A 5 -5.39 -15.09 0.41
CA THR A 5 -5.67 -13.85 -0.32
C THR A 5 -4.58 -13.58 -1.33
N GLU A 6 -4.99 -13.35 -2.57
CA GLU A 6 -4.08 -13.04 -3.68
C GLU A 6 -3.93 -11.53 -3.83
N LEU A 7 -2.85 -11.06 -4.45
CA LEU A 7 -2.66 -9.64 -4.73
C LEU A 7 -2.93 -9.32 -6.19
N CYS A 8 -3.64 -8.22 -6.43
CA CYS A 8 -3.82 -7.66 -7.77
C CYS A 8 -2.49 -7.18 -8.34
N ARG A 9 -2.11 -7.66 -9.52
CA ARG A 9 -0.83 -7.28 -10.16
C ARG A 9 -0.75 -5.79 -10.51
N PHE A 10 -1.88 -5.16 -10.85
CA PHE A 10 -1.92 -3.76 -11.28
C PHE A 10 -2.03 -2.78 -10.12
N SER A 11 -3.03 -2.98 -9.24
CA SER A 11 -3.33 -2.03 -8.17
C SER A 11 -2.60 -2.32 -6.85
N GLY A 12 -2.16 -3.57 -6.62
CA GLY A 12 -1.63 -4.03 -5.34
C GLY A 12 -2.69 -4.28 -4.26
N ALA A 13 -3.98 -4.28 -4.61
CA ALA A 13 -5.07 -4.57 -3.68
C ALA A 13 -5.18 -6.08 -3.38
N LYS A 14 -5.60 -6.44 -2.16
CA LYS A 14 -5.92 -7.83 -1.77
C LYS A 14 -7.20 -8.31 -2.45
N ILE A 15 -7.17 -9.54 -2.96
CA ILE A 15 -8.25 -10.23 -3.66
C ILE A 15 -8.64 -11.44 -2.81
N TYR A 16 -9.89 -11.45 -2.36
CA TYR A 16 -10.49 -12.57 -1.66
C TYR A 16 -10.97 -13.64 -2.66
N PRO A 17 -11.05 -14.91 -2.25
CA PRO A 17 -11.58 -15.97 -3.11
C PRO A 17 -12.98 -15.62 -3.63
N GLY A 18 -13.27 -15.97 -4.89
CA GLY A 18 -14.53 -15.63 -5.56
C GLY A 18 -14.62 -14.17 -6.06
N LYS A 19 -13.54 -13.39 -5.95
CA LYS A 19 -13.45 -12.02 -6.51
C LYS A 19 -12.31 -11.90 -7.52
N GLY A 20 -12.43 -10.88 -8.37
CA GLY A 20 -11.43 -10.54 -9.37
C GLY A 20 -11.55 -11.32 -10.68
N ILE A 21 -10.57 -11.10 -11.56
CA ILE A 21 -10.50 -11.69 -12.90
C ILE A 21 -9.09 -12.24 -13.09
N ARG A 22 -9.00 -13.48 -13.56
CA ARG A 22 -7.73 -14.13 -13.93
C ARG A 22 -7.55 -14.01 -15.44
N PHE A 23 -6.43 -13.45 -15.86
CA PHE A 23 -6.04 -13.34 -17.26
C PHE A 23 -4.75 -14.12 -17.48
N VAL A 24 -4.75 -15.05 -18.43
CA VAL A 24 -3.57 -15.83 -18.80
C VAL A 24 -3.06 -15.28 -20.14
N ARG A 25 -1.80 -14.87 -20.17
CA ARG A 25 -1.12 -14.48 -21.41
C ARG A 25 -0.55 -15.72 -22.10
N GLY A 26 -0.33 -15.67 -23.42
CA GLY A 26 0.31 -16.75 -24.18
C GLY A 26 1.63 -17.25 -23.61
N ASP A 27 2.39 -16.37 -22.94
CA ASP A 27 3.63 -16.70 -22.23
C ASP A 27 3.42 -17.51 -20.93
N SER A 28 2.27 -18.15 -20.75
CA SER A 28 1.80 -18.84 -19.52
C SER A 28 1.71 -17.97 -18.26
N GLN A 29 1.97 -16.66 -18.37
CA GLN A 29 1.90 -15.76 -17.23
C GLN A 29 0.46 -15.49 -16.80
N VAL A 30 0.19 -15.74 -15.51
CA VAL A 30 -1.12 -15.52 -14.89
C VAL A 30 -1.15 -14.15 -14.22
N PHE A 31 -2.08 -13.32 -14.64
CA PHE A 31 -2.35 -12.00 -14.09
C PHE A 31 -3.67 -12.02 -13.32
N LEU A 32 -3.63 -11.66 -12.04
CA LEU A 32 -4.82 -11.46 -11.22
C LEU A 32 -5.16 -9.98 -11.13
N PHE A 33 -6.41 -9.64 -11.44
CA PHE A 33 -6.95 -8.29 -11.36
C PHE A 33 -8.09 -8.23 -10.36
N ALA A 34 -8.12 -7.18 -9.52
CA ALA A 34 -9.20 -6.99 -8.56
C ALA A 34 -10.52 -6.56 -9.21
N SER A 35 -10.47 -5.76 -10.30
CA SER A 35 -11.67 -5.31 -11.01
C SER A 35 -11.45 -5.13 -12.52
N SER A 36 -12.54 -4.96 -13.26
CA SER A 36 -12.54 -4.65 -14.70
C SER A 36 -11.76 -3.38 -15.04
N LYS A 37 -11.73 -2.38 -14.14
CA LYS A 37 -10.91 -1.15 -14.28
C LYS A 37 -9.43 -1.49 -14.45
N CYS A 38 -8.91 -2.40 -13.62
CA CYS A 38 -7.52 -2.83 -13.67
C CYS A 38 -7.22 -3.61 -14.95
N LYS A 39 -8.13 -4.50 -15.36
CA LYS A 39 -8.01 -5.25 -16.62
C LYS A 39 -7.94 -4.30 -17.83
N ARG A 40 -8.83 -3.30 -17.89
CA ARG A 40 -8.87 -2.32 -18.99
C ARG A 40 -7.57 -1.53 -19.09
N TYR A 41 -7.05 -1.01 -17.97
CA TYR A 41 -5.78 -0.27 -17.99
C TYR A 41 -4.59 -1.14 -18.42
N PHE A 42 -4.59 -2.42 -18.06
CA PHE A 42 -3.56 -3.36 -18.50
C PHE A 42 -3.60 -3.58 -20.02
N HIS A 43 -4.78 -3.77 -20.63
CA HIS A 43 -4.90 -3.88 -22.09
C HIS A 43 -4.53 -2.57 -22.81
N ASN A 44 -4.84 -1.42 -22.21
CA ASN A 44 -4.44 -0.11 -22.71
C ASN A 44 -2.93 0.19 -22.49
N ARG A 45 -2.17 -0.78 -21.96
CA ARG A 45 -0.72 -0.69 -21.71
C ARG A 45 -0.32 0.51 -20.83
N LEU A 46 -1.22 0.95 -19.96
CA LEU A 46 -0.91 2.00 -18.99
C LEU A 46 0.00 1.45 -17.89
N LYS A 47 1.03 2.20 -17.55
CA LYS A 47 1.98 1.81 -16.50
C LYS A 47 1.42 2.19 -15.12
N PRO A 48 1.30 1.26 -14.16
CA PRO A 48 0.75 1.57 -12.82
C PRO A 48 1.58 2.63 -12.09
N ALA A 49 2.89 2.70 -12.35
CA ALA A 49 3.81 3.75 -11.89
C ALA A 49 3.39 5.18 -12.22
N LYS A 50 2.52 5.41 -13.22
CA LYS A 50 2.01 6.73 -13.59
C LYS A 50 0.66 7.05 -12.95
N LEU A 51 -0.04 6.07 -12.38
CA LEU A 51 -1.39 6.24 -11.84
C LEU A 51 -1.35 6.42 -10.32
N THR A 52 -1.76 7.62 -9.87
CA THR A 52 -1.61 8.09 -8.48
C THR A 52 -2.25 7.20 -7.42
N TRP A 53 -3.37 6.54 -7.75
CA TRP A 53 -4.14 5.70 -6.82
C TRP A 53 -3.58 4.29 -6.63
N THR A 54 -2.60 3.87 -7.44
CA THR A 54 -2.04 2.51 -7.33
C THR A 54 -1.01 2.42 -6.21
N ALA A 55 -0.87 1.24 -5.61
CA ALA A 55 0.16 1.01 -4.59
C ALA A 55 1.58 1.20 -5.16
N VAL A 56 1.81 0.88 -6.44
CA VAL A 56 3.11 1.05 -7.10
C VAL A 56 3.52 2.52 -7.15
N TYR A 57 2.60 3.40 -7.56
CA TYR A 57 2.86 4.83 -7.59
C TYR A 57 3.19 5.37 -6.19
N ARG A 58 2.41 4.99 -5.19
CA ARG A 58 2.58 5.48 -3.80
C ARG A 58 3.95 5.09 -3.23
N LYS A 59 4.40 3.86 -3.50
CA LYS A 59 5.74 3.39 -3.13
C LYS A 59 6.86 4.20 -3.79
N GLN A 60 6.77 4.44 -5.10
CA GLN A 60 7.79 5.20 -5.83
C GLN A 60 7.89 6.66 -5.37
N HIS A 61 6.76 7.25 -4.98
CA HIS A 61 6.70 8.65 -4.54
C HIS A 61 6.79 8.79 -3.02
N LYS A 62 7.18 7.73 -2.29
CA LYS A 62 7.35 7.71 -0.83
C LYS A 62 6.11 8.23 -0.07
N LYS A 63 4.91 7.98 -0.63
CA LYS A 63 3.61 8.34 -0.03
C LYS A 63 3.04 7.25 0.88
N ASP A 64 3.70 6.10 0.92
CA ASP A 64 3.45 5.08 1.93
C ASP A 64 4.32 5.42 3.14
N ILE A 65 3.70 5.56 4.31
CA ILE A 65 4.41 5.65 5.59
C ILE A 65 5.08 4.28 5.74
N HIS A 66 6.37 4.21 5.45
CA HIS A 66 7.18 3.06 5.78
C HIS A 66 7.33 3.08 7.30
N ASP A 67 6.55 2.26 8.01
CA ASP A 67 6.85 1.94 9.39
C ASP A 67 8.22 1.23 9.36
N GLU A 68 9.25 1.93 9.83
CA GLU A 68 10.64 1.49 10.01
C GLU A 68 10.70 0.23 10.90
N THR A 69 10.28 -0.92 10.39
CA THR A 69 10.29 -2.21 11.09
C THR A 69 10.58 -3.35 10.12
N ALA A 70 11.68 -3.21 9.39
CA ALA A 70 12.43 -4.37 8.94
C ALA A 70 13.86 -4.16 9.42
N THR A 71 14.10 -4.53 10.69
CA THR A 71 15.42 -4.88 11.18
C THR A 71 15.99 -5.96 10.25
N VAL A 72 16.69 -5.53 9.21
CA VAL A 72 17.54 -6.40 8.42
C VAL A 72 18.72 -6.74 9.30
N LEU A 73 18.69 -7.90 9.96
CA LEU A 73 19.93 -8.51 10.39
C LEU A 73 20.76 -8.77 9.13
N PRO A 74 22.01 -8.28 9.06
CA PRO A 74 22.85 -8.47 7.89
C PRO A 74 23.14 -9.96 7.68
N PRO A 75 23.33 -10.41 6.42
CA PRO A 75 23.48 -11.83 6.06
C PRO A 75 24.80 -12.48 6.54
N TYR A 76 25.47 -11.91 7.54
CA TYR A 76 26.79 -12.35 7.97
C TYR A 76 26.92 -12.47 9.50
N THR A 77 26.51 -13.61 10.02
CA THR A 77 26.81 -14.02 11.39
C THR A 77 28.27 -14.50 11.48
N ARG A 78 29.24 -13.60 11.63
CA ARG A 78 30.57 -13.98 12.18
C ARG A 78 30.54 -13.82 13.69
N LYS A 79 30.41 -14.97 14.36
CA LYS A 79 30.67 -15.24 15.79
C LYS A 79 29.75 -14.51 16.78
N LEU A 80 28.67 -15.17 17.16
CA LEU A 80 27.87 -14.81 18.33
C LEU A 80 28.68 -15.12 19.60
N THR A 81 28.96 -14.12 20.42
CA THR A 81 29.26 -14.34 21.85
C THR A 81 27.95 -14.34 22.63
N GLU A 82 27.92 -15.09 23.72
CA GLU A 82 26.75 -15.50 24.53
C GLU A 82 25.85 -14.38 25.09
N VAL A 83 26.23 -13.11 24.93
CA VAL A 83 25.56 -11.94 25.52
C VAL A 83 24.22 -11.60 24.83
N ASP A 84 23.97 -12.06 23.60
CA ASP A 84 22.78 -11.65 22.83
C ASP A 84 21.50 -12.46 23.12
N ARG A 85 21.56 -13.45 24.03
CA ARG A 85 20.39 -14.30 24.35
C ARG A 85 19.33 -13.62 25.22
N TRP A 86 19.65 -12.49 25.85
CA TRP A 86 18.71 -11.81 26.77
C TRP A 86 17.77 -10.81 26.06
N CYS A 87 18.10 -10.34 24.85
CA CYS A 87 17.27 -9.35 24.15
C CYS A 87 16.11 -9.96 23.35
N THR A 88 16.16 -11.24 22.95
CA THR A 88 15.13 -11.84 22.07
C THR A 88 13.88 -12.36 22.79
N LEU A 89 13.83 -12.35 24.13
CA LEU A 89 12.70 -12.95 24.86
C LEU A 89 11.61 -11.95 25.32
N LYS A 90 11.76 -10.64 25.04
CA LYS A 90 10.84 -9.60 25.57
C LYS A 90 9.90 -8.97 24.53
N SER A 91 9.81 -9.54 23.34
CA SER A 91 8.97 -9.00 22.24
C SER A 91 7.84 -9.94 21.81
N SER A 92 7.52 -10.95 22.61
CA SER A 92 6.28 -11.74 22.47
C SER A 92 5.13 -11.02 23.15
N GLY A 93 4.49 -10.09 22.45
CA GLY A 93 3.26 -9.47 22.94
C GLY A 93 2.98 -8.11 22.34
N LYS A 94 2.33 -8.10 21.16
CA LYS A 94 1.34 -7.06 20.81
C LYS A 94 0.57 -7.49 19.56
N GLU A 95 -0.53 -8.17 19.83
CA GLU A 95 -1.71 -8.27 18.98
C GLU A 95 -2.24 -6.89 18.59
N ASP A 96 -2.61 -6.77 17.32
CA ASP A 96 -3.82 -6.12 16.81
C ASP A 96 -4.39 -4.91 17.57
N GLN A 97 -3.89 -3.72 17.26
CA GLN A 97 -4.68 -2.49 17.33
C GLN A 97 -4.39 -1.57 16.14
N ARG A 98 -5.01 -1.85 14.98
CA ARG A 98 -5.12 -0.85 13.89
C ARG A 98 -6.50 -0.90 13.26
N SER A 99 -7.56 -1.00 14.08
CA SER A 99 -8.95 -0.85 13.63
C SER A 99 -9.62 0.47 14.07
N LEU A 100 -8.94 1.35 14.79
CA LEU A 100 -9.52 2.64 15.21
C LEU A 100 -8.64 3.80 14.75
N ARG A 101 -8.88 4.24 13.52
CA ARG A 101 -8.76 5.63 13.05
C ARG A 101 -9.38 5.74 11.65
N PHE A 102 -10.62 5.26 11.55
CA PHE A 102 -11.61 5.84 10.65
C PHE A 102 -11.99 7.21 11.24
N GLY A 103 -11.99 8.25 10.41
CA GLY A 103 -12.55 9.55 10.77
C GLY A 103 -11.51 10.66 10.96
N MET A 104 -11.18 11.34 9.86
CA MET A 104 -11.30 12.80 9.72
C MET A 104 -10.66 13.17 8.39
N GLN A 105 -11.51 13.39 7.38
CA GLN A 105 -11.08 14.17 6.22
C GLN A 105 -10.95 15.62 6.66
N PRO A 106 -9.84 16.33 6.35
CA PRO A 106 -9.87 17.77 6.34
C PRO A 106 -10.64 18.25 5.11
N GLU A 107 -11.76 18.90 5.37
CA GLU A 107 -12.57 19.65 4.41
C GLU A 107 -11.67 20.63 3.65
N LYS A 108 -11.61 20.48 2.32
CA LYS A 108 -10.90 21.43 1.47
C LYS A 108 -11.73 22.70 1.37
N GLN A 109 -11.24 23.79 1.96
CA GLN A 109 -11.74 25.13 1.65
C GLN A 109 -11.44 25.45 0.17
N PRO A 110 -12.42 25.88 -0.64
CA PRO A 110 -12.16 26.34 -1.99
C PRO A 110 -11.48 27.70 -1.98
N CYS A 111 -10.38 27.79 -2.72
CA CYS A 111 -9.78 29.04 -3.16
C CYS A 111 -10.61 29.66 -4.29
N GLY A 112 -11.08 30.89 -4.08
CA GLY A 112 -11.66 31.79 -5.10
C GLY A 112 -11.89 33.14 -4.44
N SER A 113 -11.00 34.12 -4.62
CA SER A 113 -11.02 35.14 -5.69
C SER A 113 -12.11 36.20 -5.50
N SER A 114 -11.63 37.43 -5.27
CA SER A 114 -12.26 38.76 -5.49
C SER A 114 -13.56 39.10 -4.76
N LEU A 115 -13.53 40.14 -3.92
CA LEU A 115 -14.18 41.41 -4.26
C LEU A 115 -13.80 42.53 -3.29
N SER A 116 -13.63 43.68 -3.92
CA SER A 116 -13.27 45.00 -3.45
C SER A 116 -14.25 45.64 -2.47
N GLN A 117 -13.74 46.71 -1.84
CA GLN A 117 -14.43 47.86 -1.23
C GLN A 117 -15.06 47.65 0.15
N LEU A 118 -14.47 48.32 1.14
CA LEU A 118 -15.16 49.22 2.07
C LEU A 118 -14.12 50.04 2.84
N GLN A 119 -13.77 51.21 2.30
CA GLN A 119 -13.25 52.35 3.05
C GLN A 119 -13.95 53.62 2.55
N ALA A 120 -14.54 54.33 3.51
CA ALA A 120 -14.73 55.77 3.57
C ALA A 120 -15.66 56.47 2.54
N PHE A 121 -16.75 57.00 3.11
CA PHE A 121 -17.72 57.99 2.60
C PHE A 121 -18.78 57.51 1.61
#